data_AF-A0A371KHW9-F1
#
_entry.id   AF-A0A371KHW9-F1
#
_cell.length_a   1.000
_cell.length_b   1.000
_cell.length_c   1.000
_cell.angle_alpha   90.00
_cell.angle_beta   90.00
_cell.angle_gamma   90.00
#
_symmetry.space_group_name_H-M   'P 1'
#
loop_
_entity.id
_entity.type
_entity.pdbx_description
1 polymer ?
#
loop_
_entity_poly.entity_id
_entity_poly.type
_entity_poly.pdbx_seq_one_letter_code
_entity_poly.pdbx_strand_id
1 'polypeptide(L)'
;MSDPEVDPVTLEIMRNQFESVAEEMGQVLITSSYSPNIKERRDCSTALFDADGRLVAQAEHIPVHLGAMPEAVDTVLDYDPEPGDVFVLNDPFEGGTHLPDVTMVSPLSVDGEVLGYAVSRAHHADVGGMTPGSMPAGAREIYQEGLRLPPVRLVAGGETNDDVLLLLLANVRNPGERRADIRAQLAANERAEERLADLVGEHGRSRVLAAFDAVMDYSRNRVTAELRDLPDGEYRARDVLEGDGVTDDDIPIEVTATVSGDTVAFDFDGTADQVAGNVNAPLAVAKSAVYFVVRCVTDPEIPPNQGCYDPISVEVPEGSLLNPDAPAAVVGGNVETSQRVTDVVFAALADAAPERVPAQGQGTMNNLTIGSRAGGSDGFTYYETIGGGFGGRAGGDGMDGVQVGMTNTLNTPVEALESEYPLFVEAYGLREGSGGRGEFRGGLGIVRSVTVEADATVSLLTERRRVAPRGIAGGEDGATGQNLVDGEAVPSKTTRDVPAGTTVTVRTPGGGGYGDPAERDADARRRDREDGKAE
;
A
#
# COMPACT_ATOMS: atom_id res chain seq x y z
N MET A 1 -4.67 1.42 -47.32
CA MET A 1 -4.36 1.84 -45.94
C MET A 1 -3.87 0.59 -45.28
N SER A 2 -2.61 0.53 -44.86
CA SER A 2 -2.14 -0.58 -44.03
C SER A 2 -3.00 -0.61 -42.78
N ASP A 3 -3.50 -1.78 -42.39
CA ASP A 3 -4.10 -1.94 -41.07
C ASP A 3 -3.09 -1.45 -40.03
N PRO A 4 -3.52 -0.72 -38.99
CA PRO A 4 -2.64 -0.43 -37.87
C PRO A 4 -2.09 -1.75 -37.31
N GLU A 5 -0.83 -1.76 -36.90
CA GLU A 5 -0.16 -2.96 -36.35
C GLU A 5 -0.90 -3.51 -35.11
N VAL A 6 -1.63 -2.64 -34.42
CA VAL A 6 -2.55 -2.95 -33.33
C VAL A 6 -3.93 -2.35 -33.65
N ASP A 7 -4.86 -3.19 -34.11
CA ASP A 7 -6.29 -2.84 -34.23
C ASP A 7 -7.03 -2.98 -32.87
N PRO A 8 -8.27 -2.49 -32.73
CA PRO A 8 -8.99 -2.54 -31.45
C PRO A 8 -9.21 -3.95 -30.86
N VAL A 9 -9.37 -4.97 -31.70
CA VAL A 9 -9.51 -6.36 -31.23
C VAL A 9 -8.17 -6.85 -30.69
N THR A 10 -7.10 -6.56 -31.43
CA THR A 10 -5.72 -6.88 -31.00
C THR A 10 -5.37 -6.18 -29.69
N LEU A 11 -5.71 -4.90 -29.55
CA LEU A 11 -5.47 -4.11 -28.34
C LEU A 11 -6.10 -4.79 -27.12
N GLU A 12 -7.38 -5.15 -27.20
CA GLU A 12 -8.08 -5.81 -26.11
C GLU A 12 -7.46 -7.18 -25.77
N ILE A 13 -7.08 -7.97 -26.78
CA ILE A 13 -6.41 -9.26 -26.53
C ILE A 13 -5.08 -9.05 -25.80
N MET A 14 -4.24 -8.14 -26.30
CA MET A 14 -2.92 -7.88 -25.74
C MET A 14 -3.01 -7.32 -24.32
N ARG A 15 -3.93 -6.38 -24.07
CA ARG A 15 -4.17 -5.83 -22.74
C ARG A 15 -4.46 -6.94 -21.73
N ASN A 16 -5.46 -7.78 -22.01
CA ASN A 16 -5.84 -8.87 -21.12
C ASN A 16 -4.70 -9.88 -20.95
N GLN A 17 -3.89 -10.12 -21.99
CA GLN A 17 -2.74 -11.00 -21.89
C GLN A 17 -1.65 -10.41 -20.97
N PHE A 18 -1.30 -9.14 -21.09
CA PHE A 18 -0.31 -8.49 -20.21
C PHE A 18 -0.77 -8.44 -18.75
N GLU A 19 -2.05 -8.10 -18.52
CA GLU A 19 -2.68 -8.16 -17.19
C GLU A 19 -2.62 -9.58 -16.62
N SER A 20 -2.95 -10.59 -17.43
CA SER A 20 -2.89 -12.00 -17.02
C SER A 20 -1.47 -12.45 -16.68
N VAL A 21 -0.42 -11.94 -17.32
CA VAL A 21 0.96 -12.25 -16.94
C VAL A 21 1.25 -11.72 -15.53
N ALA A 22 0.93 -10.44 -15.26
CA ALA A 22 1.10 -9.86 -13.94
C ALA A 22 0.29 -10.63 -12.87
N GLU A 23 -0.96 -10.97 -13.13
CA GLU A 23 -1.77 -11.77 -12.19
C GLU A 23 -1.16 -13.15 -11.93
N GLU A 24 -0.62 -13.81 -12.96
CA GLU A 24 0.01 -15.11 -12.82
C GLU A 24 1.29 -15.05 -11.98
N MET A 25 2.12 -13.99 -12.14
CA MET A 25 3.25 -13.72 -11.25
C MET A 25 2.80 -13.62 -9.80
N GLY A 26 1.75 -12.82 -9.54
CA GLY A 26 1.18 -12.65 -8.21
C GLY A 26 0.71 -13.97 -7.60
N GLN A 27 0.03 -14.83 -8.37
CA GLN A 27 -0.37 -16.16 -7.89
C GLN A 27 0.81 -17.06 -7.55
N VAL A 28 1.88 -17.06 -8.36
CA VAL A 28 3.11 -17.81 -8.05
C VAL A 28 3.71 -17.34 -6.74
N LEU A 29 3.81 -16.02 -6.55
CA LEU A 29 4.33 -15.42 -5.32
C LEU A 29 3.51 -15.81 -4.10
N ILE A 30 2.18 -15.63 -4.14
CA ILE A 30 1.28 -15.92 -3.01
C ILE A 30 1.32 -17.41 -2.64
N THR A 31 1.24 -18.30 -3.62
CA THR A 31 1.13 -19.74 -3.36
C THR A 31 2.45 -20.41 -2.97
N SER A 32 3.58 -19.80 -3.32
CA SER A 32 4.93 -20.35 -3.05
C SER A 32 5.61 -19.72 -1.84
N SER A 33 5.09 -18.60 -1.32
CA SER A 33 5.63 -17.93 -0.14
C SER A 33 5.33 -18.70 1.15
N TYR A 34 6.19 -18.54 2.14
CA TYR A 34 6.06 -19.21 3.43
C TYR A 34 5.45 -18.29 4.48
N SER A 35 5.77 -17.00 4.44
CA SER A 35 5.23 -16.06 5.44
C SER A 35 3.71 -15.93 5.31
N PRO A 36 2.96 -16.00 6.44
CA PRO A 36 1.53 -15.72 6.46
C PRO A 36 1.18 -14.34 5.88
N ASN A 37 2.10 -13.37 5.96
CA ASN A 37 1.90 -12.04 5.39
C ASN A 37 1.72 -12.05 3.87
N ILE A 38 2.54 -12.81 3.13
CA ILE A 38 2.41 -12.90 1.68
C ILE A 38 1.34 -13.94 1.31
N LYS A 39 1.37 -15.10 1.96
CA LYS A 39 0.53 -16.25 1.59
C LYS A 39 -0.95 -16.06 1.93
N GLU A 40 -1.25 -15.58 3.13
CA GLU A 40 -2.64 -15.43 3.61
C GLU A 40 -3.17 -14.02 3.32
N ARG A 41 -2.38 -13.00 3.68
CA ARG A 41 -2.82 -11.59 3.59
C ARG A 41 -2.62 -10.97 2.21
N ARG A 42 -1.77 -11.57 1.36
CA ARG A 42 -1.46 -11.10 -0.01
C ARG A 42 -0.85 -9.70 -0.04
N ASP A 43 0.04 -9.41 0.90
CA ASP A 43 0.76 -8.14 0.96
C ASP A 43 1.96 -8.14 0.00
N CYS A 44 1.64 -8.15 -1.29
CA CYS A 44 2.59 -8.16 -2.39
C CYS A 44 1.97 -7.58 -3.65
N SER A 45 2.76 -7.19 -4.64
CA SER A 45 2.26 -6.87 -5.97
C SER A 45 3.29 -7.25 -7.01
N THR A 46 2.85 -7.39 -8.25
CA THR A 46 3.71 -7.73 -9.39
C THR A 46 3.34 -6.90 -10.60
N ALA A 47 4.32 -6.63 -11.46
CA ALA A 47 4.15 -5.73 -12.58
C ALA A 47 5.09 -6.07 -13.73
N LEU A 48 4.68 -5.66 -14.93
CA LEU A 48 5.45 -5.67 -16.15
C LEU A 48 5.78 -4.24 -16.57
N PHE A 49 7.03 -4.04 -16.92
CA PHE A 49 7.55 -2.78 -17.46
C PHE A 49 8.14 -3.03 -18.84
N ASP A 50 8.14 -2.03 -19.70
CA ASP A 50 8.87 -2.08 -20.97
C ASP A 50 10.36 -1.78 -20.78
N ALA A 51 11.12 -1.80 -21.87
CA ALA A 51 12.57 -1.59 -21.85
C ALA A 51 12.99 -0.17 -21.40
N ASP A 52 12.07 0.80 -21.47
CA ASP A 52 12.30 2.19 -21.03
C ASP A 52 11.85 2.42 -19.58
N GLY A 53 11.42 1.37 -18.86
CA GLY A 53 10.97 1.47 -17.48
C GLY A 53 9.54 1.99 -17.31
N ARG A 54 8.72 2.00 -18.38
CA ARG A 54 7.32 2.41 -18.31
C ARG A 54 6.44 1.23 -17.87
N LEU A 55 5.57 1.46 -16.88
CA LEU A 55 4.63 0.44 -16.39
C LEU A 55 3.64 0.06 -17.49
N VAL A 56 3.63 -1.21 -17.89
CA VAL A 56 2.73 -1.76 -18.93
C VAL A 56 1.48 -2.37 -18.32
N ALA A 57 1.64 -3.19 -17.28
CA ALA A 57 0.56 -3.88 -16.60
C ALA A 57 0.93 -4.18 -15.14
N GLN A 58 -0.06 -4.18 -14.26
CA GLN A 58 0.14 -4.41 -12.83
C GLN A 58 -0.97 -5.29 -12.25
N ALA A 59 -0.58 -6.31 -11.49
CA ALA A 59 -1.47 -7.00 -10.56
C ALA A 59 -1.46 -6.21 -9.25
N GLU A 60 -2.34 -5.22 -9.19
CA GLU A 60 -2.49 -4.34 -8.04
C GLU A 60 -3.18 -5.06 -6.89
N HIS A 61 -2.41 -5.50 -5.90
CA HIS A 61 -3.00 -5.92 -4.63
C HIS A 61 -2.89 -4.85 -3.55
N ILE A 62 -1.91 -3.94 -3.63
CA ILE A 62 -1.66 -2.89 -2.62
C ILE A 62 -1.45 -1.53 -3.29
N PRO A 63 -2.30 -0.53 -3.04
CA PRO A 63 -2.20 0.79 -3.69
C PRO A 63 -0.90 1.57 -3.42
N VAL A 64 -0.20 1.32 -2.31
CA VAL A 64 1.05 2.04 -2.01
C VAL A 64 2.19 1.70 -2.99
N HIS A 65 2.04 0.62 -3.77
CA HIS A 65 3.03 0.22 -4.77
C HIS A 65 2.95 0.99 -6.10
N LEU A 66 1.85 1.73 -6.36
CA LEU A 66 1.57 2.36 -7.66
C LEU A 66 2.66 3.33 -8.14
N GLY A 67 3.09 4.24 -7.25
CA GLY A 67 4.15 5.21 -7.53
C GLY A 67 5.56 4.67 -7.27
N ALA A 68 5.70 3.57 -6.53
CA ALA A 68 6.98 3.12 -6.03
C ALA A 68 7.65 2.00 -6.84
N MET A 69 6.88 1.18 -7.55
CA MET A 69 7.48 0.23 -8.49
C MET A 69 8.19 0.91 -9.67
N PRO A 70 7.63 1.97 -10.30
CA PRO A 70 8.34 2.73 -11.33
C PRO A 70 9.68 3.28 -10.83
N GLU A 71 9.72 3.88 -9.64
CA GLU A 71 10.95 4.44 -9.07
C GLU A 71 12.02 3.38 -8.79
N ALA A 72 11.61 2.16 -8.40
CA ALA A 72 12.51 1.02 -8.26
C ALA A 72 13.11 0.58 -9.60
N VAL A 73 12.32 0.57 -10.68
CA VAL A 73 12.80 0.23 -12.02
C VAL A 73 13.76 1.29 -12.53
N ASP A 74 13.38 2.57 -12.44
CA ASP A 74 14.24 3.70 -12.84
C ASP A 74 15.60 3.64 -12.15
N THR A 75 15.62 3.36 -10.84
CA THR A 75 16.86 3.22 -10.08
C THR A 75 17.71 2.03 -10.55
N VAL A 76 17.09 0.90 -10.90
CA VAL A 76 17.81 -0.28 -11.39
C VAL A 76 18.35 -0.09 -12.81
N LEU A 77 17.67 0.71 -13.66
CA LEU A 77 18.14 1.00 -15.02
C LEU A 77 19.53 1.67 -15.04
N ASP A 78 19.86 2.46 -14.02
CA ASP A 78 21.18 3.09 -13.87
C ASP A 78 22.34 2.09 -13.69
N TYR A 79 22.03 0.81 -13.44
CA TYR A 79 23.01 -0.26 -13.25
C TYR A 79 23.22 -1.15 -14.50
N ASP A 80 22.65 -0.77 -15.65
CA ASP A 80 22.74 -1.48 -16.93
C ASP A 80 22.41 -2.99 -16.80
N PRO A 81 21.18 -3.34 -16.40
CA PRO A 81 20.84 -4.72 -16.06
C PRO A 81 20.86 -5.64 -17.30
N GLU A 82 21.58 -6.76 -17.21
CA GLU A 82 21.78 -7.72 -18.32
C GLU A 82 20.84 -8.94 -18.22
N PRO A 83 20.55 -9.65 -19.33
CA PRO A 83 19.80 -10.91 -19.29
C PRO A 83 20.33 -11.90 -18.25
N GLY A 84 19.44 -12.43 -17.42
CA GLY A 84 19.78 -13.35 -16.33
C GLY A 84 20.17 -12.68 -15.01
N ASP A 85 20.24 -11.35 -14.94
CA ASP A 85 20.41 -10.63 -13.68
C ASP A 85 19.08 -10.51 -12.91
N VAL A 86 19.16 -10.45 -11.59
CA VAL A 86 18.05 -10.01 -10.73
C VAL A 86 18.59 -9.07 -9.68
N PHE A 87 18.07 -7.85 -9.67
CA PHE A 87 18.36 -6.84 -8.66
C PHE A 87 17.36 -6.94 -7.52
N VAL A 88 17.85 -6.79 -6.28
CA VAL A 88 17.02 -6.67 -5.08
C VAL A 88 17.30 -5.33 -4.39
N LEU A 89 16.24 -4.67 -3.91
CA LEU A 89 16.32 -3.41 -3.20
C LEU A 89 15.13 -3.23 -2.24
N ASN A 90 15.33 -2.43 -1.19
CA ASN A 90 14.27 -1.93 -0.30
C ASN A 90 14.56 -0.52 0.23
N ASP A 91 15.68 0.08 -0.18
CA ASP A 91 16.14 1.37 0.31
C ASP A 91 15.16 2.49 -0.08
N PRO A 92 14.49 3.16 0.87
CA PRO A 92 13.48 4.17 0.57
C PRO A 92 14.03 5.44 -0.06
N PHE A 93 15.36 5.61 -0.05
CA PHE A 93 16.05 6.72 -0.71
C PHE A 93 16.60 6.33 -2.09
N GLU A 94 16.40 5.08 -2.51
CA GLU A 94 16.84 4.50 -3.79
C GLU A 94 15.75 3.55 -4.36
N GLY A 95 14.51 4.03 -4.50
CA GLY A 95 13.41 3.29 -5.15
C GLY A 95 12.52 2.42 -4.24
N GLY A 96 12.81 2.33 -2.95
CA GLY A 96 11.97 1.68 -1.94
C GLY A 96 10.84 2.57 -1.38
N THR A 97 9.92 1.98 -0.63
CA THR A 97 8.86 2.68 0.14
C THR A 97 9.16 2.72 1.62
N HIS A 98 9.53 1.56 2.15
CA HIS A 98 10.02 1.33 3.51
C HIS A 98 10.81 0.01 3.49
N LEU A 99 11.60 -0.26 4.52
CA LEU A 99 12.49 -1.43 4.51
C LEU A 99 11.78 -2.79 4.42
N PRO A 100 10.60 -3.00 5.03
CA PRO A 100 9.89 -4.27 4.88
C PRO A 100 9.48 -4.63 3.45
N ASP A 101 9.27 -3.63 2.56
CA ASP A 101 8.92 -3.89 1.16
C ASP A 101 10.17 -4.20 0.34
N VAL A 102 10.42 -5.49 0.11
CA VAL A 102 11.55 -5.95 -0.70
C VAL A 102 11.12 -6.09 -2.15
N THR A 103 11.78 -5.34 -3.03
CA THR A 103 11.51 -5.32 -4.47
C THR A 103 12.58 -6.11 -5.21
N MET A 104 12.16 -6.91 -6.19
CA MET A 104 13.04 -7.55 -7.16
C MET A 104 12.71 -7.09 -8.58
N VAL A 105 13.75 -6.70 -9.33
CA VAL A 105 13.65 -6.27 -10.72
C VAL A 105 14.48 -7.22 -11.59
N SER A 106 13.84 -7.86 -12.56
CA SER A 106 14.44 -8.85 -13.45
C SER A 106 14.26 -8.43 -14.90
N PRO A 107 15.32 -8.32 -15.71
CA PRO A 107 15.19 -8.11 -17.15
C PRO A 107 14.48 -9.29 -17.80
N LEU A 108 13.50 -8.99 -18.64
CA LEU A 108 12.78 -9.98 -19.43
C LEU A 108 13.43 -10.05 -20.80
N SER A 109 14.12 -11.17 -21.07
CA SER A 109 14.89 -11.33 -22.30
C SER A 109 14.27 -12.33 -23.26
N VAL A 110 14.26 -12.00 -24.55
CA VAL A 110 13.89 -12.94 -25.61
C VAL A 110 14.98 -12.88 -26.69
N ASP A 111 15.52 -14.04 -27.06
CA ASP A 111 16.66 -14.16 -27.99
C ASP A 111 17.90 -13.34 -27.60
N GLY A 112 18.11 -13.13 -26.29
CA GLY A 112 19.25 -12.39 -25.73
C GLY A 112 19.10 -10.87 -25.72
N GLU A 113 17.93 -10.34 -26.06
CA GLU A 113 17.63 -8.91 -25.98
C GLU A 113 16.58 -8.64 -24.89
N VAL A 114 16.82 -7.62 -24.05
CA VAL A 114 15.89 -7.19 -23.01
C VAL A 114 14.72 -6.45 -23.67
N LEU A 115 13.50 -6.93 -23.42
CA LEU A 115 12.26 -6.34 -23.93
C LEU A 115 11.50 -5.55 -22.88
N GLY A 116 11.87 -5.69 -21.61
CA GLY A 116 11.24 -5.06 -20.48
C GLY A 116 11.69 -5.67 -19.17
N TYR A 117 10.95 -5.43 -18.10
CA TYR A 117 11.29 -5.87 -16.76
C TYR A 117 10.09 -6.47 -16.04
N ALA A 118 10.33 -7.56 -15.31
CA ALA A 118 9.42 -8.10 -14.33
C ALA A 118 9.77 -7.55 -12.96
N VAL A 119 8.75 -7.09 -12.25
CA VAL A 119 8.91 -6.55 -10.90
C VAL A 119 8.00 -7.32 -9.95
N SER A 120 8.57 -7.74 -8.82
CA SER A 120 7.80 -8.21 -7.68
C SER A 120 8.19 -7.41 -6.44
N ARG A 121 7.19 -6.98 -5.68
CA ARG A 121 7.38 -6.35 -4.37
C ARG A 121 6.57 -7.12 -3.35
N ALA A 122 7.19 -7.48 -2.24
CA ALA A 122 6.52 -8.19 -1.16
C ALA A 122 6.91 -7.59 0.19
N HIS A 123 5.95 -7.52 1.10
CA HIS A 123 6.20 -7.08 2.46
C HIS A 123 6.74 -8.24 3.29
N HIS A 124 8.03 -8.20 3.60
CA HIS A 124 8.69 -9.17 4.48
C HIS A 124 8.43 -8.76 5.92
N ALA A 125 7.76 -9.63 6.68
CA ALA A 125 7.32 -9.30 8.04
C ALA A 125 8.47 -8.97 9.02
N ASP A 126 9.73 -9.24 8.68
CA ASP A 126 10.90 -8.81 9.45
C ASP A 126 12.11 -8.71 8.52
N VAL A 127 12.74 -7.53 8.49
CA VAL A 127 14.00 -7.28 7.78
C VAL A 127 15.11 -6.84 8.76
N GLY A 128 15.00 -7.23 10.03
CA GLY A 128 15.92 -6.84 11.09
C GLY A 128 15.49 -5.59 11.85
N GLY A 129 16.45 -4.76 12.26
CA GLY A 129 16.18 -3.51 12.98
C GLY A 129 16.03 -3.69 14.50
N MET A 130 15.71 -2.61 15.20
CA MET A 130 15.76 -2.56 16.68
C MET A 130 14.63 -3.34 17.38
N THR A 131 13.54 -3.59 16.67
CA THR A 131 12.41 -4.40 17.15
C THR A 131 12.02 -5.46 16.13
N PRO A 132 11.47 -6.60 16.59
CA PRO A 132 10.78 -7.54 15.71
C PRO A 132 9.75 -6.81 14.85
N GLY A 133 9.67 -7.17 13.58
CA GLY A 133 8.71 -6.62 12.64
C GLY A 133 9.21 -5.48 11.77
N SER A 134 10.35 -4.88 12.13
CA SER A 134 10.89 -3.71 11.42
C SER A 134 9.95 -2.48 11.43
N MET A 135 8.94 -2.46 12.30
CA MET A 135 7.98 -1.36 12.49
C MET A 135 8.09 -0.66 13.89
N PRO A 136 9.28 -0.21 14.35
CA PRO A 136 9.43 0.41 15.67
C PRO A 136 8.73 1.77 15.74
N ALA A 137 7.82 1.97 16.69
CA ALA A 137 7.24 3.29 16.93
C ALA A 137 8.29 4.28 17.45
N GLY A 138 8.37 5.45 16.82
CA GLY A 138 9.29 6.52 17.23
C GLY A 138 10.76 6.24 16.89
N ALA A 139 11.05 5.34 15.94
CA ALA A 139 12.38 5.30 15.33
C ALA A 139 12.71 6.66 14.72
N ARG A 140 13.99 7.02 14.80
CA ARG A 140 14.52 8.33 14.40
C ARG A 140 15.42 8.27 13.18
N GLU A 141 16.07 7.14 12.99
CA GLU A 141 16.93 6.90 11.84
C GLU A 141 16.57 5.58 11.16
N ILE A 142 16.69 5.54 9.83
CA ILE A 142 16.38 4.38 8.98
C ILE A 142 17.08 3.09 9.45
N TYR A 143 18.27 3.20 10.04
CA TYR A 143 19.04 2.07 10.56
C TYR A 143 18.36 1.33 11.72
N GLN A 144 17.45 2.00 12.42
CA GLN A 144 16.64 1.39 13.48
C GLN A 144 15.51 0.53 12.91
N GLU A 145 15.11 0.76 11.67
CA GLU A 145 13.98 0.09 11.04
C GLU A 145 14.38 -1.27 10.46
N GLY A 146 15.62 -1.44 10.00
CA GLY A 146 16.01 -2.72 9.39
C GLY A 146 17.25 -2.68 8.52
N LEU A 147 17.47 -3.79 7.82
CA LEU A 147 18.47 -3.90 6.77
C LEU A 147 18.05 -3.07 5.57
N ARG A 148 18.89 -2.09 5.23
CA ARG A 148 18.75 -1.22 4.08
C ARG A 148 19.54 -1.77 2.89
N LEU A 149 18.84 -2.03 1.79
CA LEU A 149 19.32 -2.65 0.57
C LEU A 149 19.26 -1.65 -0.57
N PRO A 150 20.40 -1.01 -0.93
CA PRO A 150 20.49 -0.35 -2.22
C PRO A 150 20.32 -1.40 -3.34
N PRO A 151 20.15 -0.99 -4.61
CA PRO A 151 20.13 -1.92 -5.73
C PRO A 151 21.38 -2.80 -5.75
N VAL A 152 21.20 -4.09 -5.46
CA VAL A 152 22.27 -5.09 -5.49
C VAL A 152 21.85 -6.30 -6.30
N ARG A 153 22.79 -6.88 -7.05
CA ARG A 153 22.56 -8.11 -7.82
C ARG A 153 22.46 -9.32 -6.89
N LEU A 154 21.24 -9.83 -6.71
CA LEU A 154 20.96 -11.08 -6.02
C LEU A 154 21.20 -12.29 -6.93
N VAL A 155 20.95 -12.13 -8.23
CA VAL A 155 21.32 -13.10 -9.27
C VAL A 155 22.15 -12.35 -10.32
N ALA A 156 23.25 -12.93 -10.76
CA ALA A 156 24.10 -12.39 -11.81
C ALA A 156 24.31 -13.45 -12.90
N GLY A 157 23.88 -13.17 -14.12
CA GLY A 157 23.98 -14.11 -15.25
C GLY A 157 23.36 -15.49 -14.98
N GLY A 158 22.24 -15.54 -14.23
CA GLY A 158 21.55 -16.77 -13.86
C GLY A 158 22.11 -17.50 -12.63
N GLU A 159 23.18 -17.00 -12.00
CA GLU A 159 23.75 -17.59 -10.79
C GLU A 159 23.42 -16.72 -9.55
N THR A 160 22.88 -17.34 -8.49
CA THR A 160 22.60 -16.63 -7.23
C THR A 160 23.89 -16.16 -6.58
N ASN A 161 23.93 -14.89 -6.16
CA ASN A 161 24.99 -14.34 -5.34
C ASN A 161 24.81 -14.79 -3.88
N ASP A 162 25.44 -15.92 -3.54
CA ASP A 162 25.35 -16.52 -2.20
C ASP A 162 25.86 -15.58 -1.10
N ASP A 163 26.86 -14.72 -1.38
CA ASP A 163 27.39 -13.78 -0.38
C ASP A 163 26.35 -12.72 -0.01
N VAL A 164 25.65 -12.15 -1.00
CA VAL A 164 24.53 -11.22 -0.77
C VAL A 164 23.44 -11.93 0.02
N LEU A 165 23.00 -13.11 -0.43
CA LEU A 165 21.95 -13.85 0.26
C LEU A 165 22.33 -14.18 1.71
N LEU A 166 23.58 -14.58 1.98
CA LEU A 166 24.07 -14.85 3.33
C LEU A 166 24.03 -13.60 4.21
N LEU A 167 24.42 -12.43 3.68
CA LEU A 167 24.34 -11.17 4.40
C LEU A 167 22.89 -10.78 4.73
N LEU A 168 21.97 -10.94 3.78
CA LEU A 168 20.54 -10.71 4.00
C LEU A 168 20.01 -11.58 5.15
N LEU A 169 20.22 -12.90 5.03
CA LEU A 169 19.69 -13.87 5.99
C LEU A 169 20.33 -13.76 7.38
N ALA A 170 21.55 -13.24 7.49
CA ALA A 170 22.21 -13.01 8.78
C ALA A 170 21.59 -11.84 9.58
N ASN A 171 20.85 -10.94 8.92
CA ASN A 171 20.32 -9.71 9.53
C ASN A 171 18.82 -9.76 9.82
N VAL A 172 18.17 -10.90 9.62
CA VAL A 172 16.73 -11.10 9.85
C VAL A 172 16.48 -12.14 10.93
N ARG A 173 15.35 -12.02 11.65
CA ARG A 173 15.03 -12.93 12.76
C ARG A 173 14.65 -14.35 12.31
N ASN A 174 14.00 -14.45 11.14
CA ASN A 174 13.42 -15.69 10.60
C ASN A 174 14.05 -16.05 9.23
N PRO A 175 15.34 -16.43 9.16
CA PRO A 175 16.05 -16.63 7.89
C PRO A 175 15.50 -17.77 7.03
N GLY A 176 14.91 -18.80 7.63
CA GLY A 176 14.29 -19.90 6.89
C GLY A 176 13.09 -19.45 6.06
N GLU A 177 12.19 -18.69 6.68
CA GLU A 177 11.03 -18.06 6.04
C GLU A 177 11.47 -17.05 4.97
N ARG A 178 12.39 -16.14 5.31
CA ARG A 178 12.89 -15.11 4.37
C ARG A 178 13.55 -15.72 3.14
N ARG A 179 14.30 -16.81 3.29
CA ARG A 179 14.87 -17.54 2.15
C ARG A 179 13.79 -18.12 1.23
N ALA A 180 12.68 -18.60 1.79
CA ALA A 180 11.58 -19.14 1.00
C ALA A 180 10.82 -18.02 0.27
N ASP A 181 10.54 -16.90 0.94
CA ASP A 181 9.88 -15.74 0.33
C ASP A 181 10.73 -15.12 -0.80
N ILE A 182 12.06 -15.00 -0.62
CA ILE A 182 12.99 -14.57 -1.67
C ILE A 182 12.90 -15.50 -2.90
N ARG A 183 12.85 -16.82 -2.69
CA ARG A 183 12.69 -17.78 -3.80
C ARG A 183 11.35 -17.66 -4.49
N ALA A 184 10.28 -17.37 -3.74
CA ALA A 184 8.95 -17.16 -4.32
C ALA A 184 8.92 -15.91 -5.21
N GLN A 185 9.58 -14.82 -4.82
CA GLN A 185 9.74 -13.62 -5.66
C GLN A 185 10.53 -13.90 -6.94
N LEU A 186 11.65 -14.64 -6.84
CA LEU A 186 12.42 -15.07 -8.02
C LEU A 186 11.54 -15.89 -8.98
N ALA A 187 10.82 -16.89 -8.47
CA ALA A 187 9.93 -17.72 -9.29
C ALA A 187 8.80 -16.91 -9.94
N ALA A 188 8.28 -15.89 -9.26
CA ALA A 188 7.28 -15.00 -9.83
C ALA A 188 7.84 -14.20 -11.02
N ASN A 189 9.05 -13.66 -10.90
CA ASN A 189 9.70 -12.93 -11.99
C ASN A 189 10.11 -13.85 -13.15
N GLU A 190 10.63 -15.05 -12.89
CA GLU A 190 10.92 -16.07 -13.90
C GLU A 190 9.65 -16.42 -14.71
N ARG A 191 8.50 -16.47 -14.05
CA ARG A 191 7.22 -16.76 -14.72
C ARG A 191 6.86 -15.70 -15.76
N ALA A 192 7.17 -14.43 -15.51
CA ALA A 192 6.94 -13.36 -16.47
C ALA A 192 7.81 -13.50 -17.72
N GLU A 193 9.07 -13.94 -17.57
CA GLU A 193 9.97 -14.17 -18.70
C GLU A 193 9.44 -15.27 -19.62
N GLU A 194 9.01 -16.40 -19.04
CA GLU A 194 8.37 -17.49 -19.79
C GLU A 194 7.13 -17.00 -20.56
N ARG A 195 6.28 -16.21 -19.91
CA ARG A 195 5.06 -15.69 -20.54
C ARG A 195 5.31 -14.66 -21.61
N LEU A 196 6.29 -13.77 -21.42
CA LEU A 196 6.64 -12.81 -22.45
C LEU A 196 7.22 -13.53 -23.69
N ALA A 197 8.03 -14.57 -23.48
CA ALA A 197 8.54 -15.40 -24.56
C ALA A 197 7.41 -16.12 -25.33
N ASP A 198 6.42 -16.68 -24.63
CA ASP A 198 5.22 -17.27 -25.23
C ASP A 198 4.48 -16.25 -26.12
N LEU A 199 4.24 -15.03 -25.60
CA LEU A 199 3.55 -13.96 -26.32
C LEU A 199 4.32 -13.51 -27.57
N VAL A 200 5.65 -13.38 -27.48
CA VAL A 200 6.51 -13.07 -28.63
C VAL A 200 6.47 -14.19 -29.66
N GLY A 201 6.45 -15.45 -29.23
CA GLY A 201 6.34 -16.61 -30.11
C GLY A 201 5.00 -16.69 -30.86
N GLU A 202 3.90 -16.33 -30.19
CA GLU A 202 2.54 -16.38 -30.76
C GLU A 202 2.25 -15.18 -31.67
N HIS A 203 2.56 -13.97 -31.23
CA HIS A 203 2.12 -12.73 -31.90
C HIS A 203 3.22 -12.03 -32.69
N GLY A 204 4.48 -12.40 -32.46
CA GLY A 204 5.65 -11.75 -33.01
C GLY A 204 6.09 -10.53 -32.20
N ARG A 205 7.41 -10.38 -32.06
CA ARG A 205 8.04 -9.33 -31.24
C ARG A 205 7.56 -7.92 -31.54
N SER A 206 7.54 -7.53 -32.81
CA SER A 206 7.13 -6.17 -33.25
C SER A 206 5.75 -5.81 -32.73
N ARG A 207 4.82 -6.77 -32.82
CA ARG A 207 3.43 -6.58 -32.40
C ARG A 207 3.28 -6.48 -30.88
N VAL A 208 4.03 -7.29 -30.13
CA VAL A 208 4.04 -7.21 -28.65
C VAL A 208 4.54 -5.85 -28.18
N LEU A 209 5.66 -5.36 -28.74
CA LEU A 209 6.20 -4.05 -28.38
C LEU A 209 5.27 -2.91 -28.78
N ALA A 210 4.69 -2.94 -29.99
CA ALA A 210 3.68 -1.97 -30.40
C ALA A 210 2.43 -2.00 -29.50
N ALA A 211 2.08 -3.17 -28.94
CA ALA A 211 0.96 -3.29 -28.02
C ALA A 211 1.25 -2.73 -26.62
N PHE A 212 2.51 -2.74 -26.15
CA PHE A 212 2.88 -2.02 -24.92
C PHE A 212 2.53 -0.53 -25.03
N ASP A 213 2.99 0.13 -26.10
CA ASP A 213 2.68 1.53 -26.36
C ASP A 213 1.18 1.77 -26.51
N ALA A 214 0.50 0.93 -27.29
CA ALA A 214 -0.93 1.11 -27.57
C ALA A 214 -1.81 0.96 -26.30
N VAL A 215 -1.46 0.07 -25.37
CA VAL A 215 -2.18 -0.11 -24.10
C VAL A 215 -1.97 1.08 -23.17
N MET A 216 -0.77 1.65 -23.12
CA MET A 216 -0.49 2.87 -22.36
C MET A 216 -1.23 4.09 -22.95
N ASP A 217 -1.18 4.26 -24.27
CA ASP A 217 -1.91 5.33 -24.96
C ASP A 217 -3.42 5.22 -24.76
N TYR A 218 -3.96 4.00 -24.77
CA TYR A 218 -5.37 3.76 -24.49
C TYR A 218 -5.77 4.24 -23.09
N SER A 219 -5.01 3.86 -22.06
CA SER A 219 -5.26 4.30 -20.68
C SER A 219 -5.14 5.82 -20.54
N ARG A 220 -4.11 6.43 -21.13
CA ARG A 220 -3.93 7.90 -21.14
C ARG A 220 -5.13 8.61 -21.74
N ASN A 221 -5.61 8.14 -22.89
CA ASN A 221 -6.77 8.75 -23.56
C ASN A 221 -8.04 8.66 -22.70
N ARG A 222 -8.23 7.59 -21.93
CA ARG A 222 -9.38 7.45 -21.02
C ARG A 222 -9.26 8.32 -19.78
N VAL A 223 -8.10 8.33 -19.11
CA VAL A 223 -7.90 9.19 -17.92
C VAL A 223 -8.04 10.66 -18.29
N THR A 224 -7.42 11.09 -19.39
CA THR A 224 -7.55 12.48 -19.86
C THR A 224 -8.98 12.86 -20.26
N ALA A 225 -9.82 11.90 -20.67
CA ALA A 225 -11.24 12.17 -20.89
C ALA A 225 -11.97 12.41 -19.57
N GLU A 226 -11.74 11.57 -18.55
CA GLU A 226 -12.31 11.74 -17.21
C GLU A 226 -11.85 13.03 -16.53
N LEU A 227 -10.58 13.42 -16.69
CA LEU A 227 -10.06 14.66 -16.12
C LEU A 227 -10.73 15.91 -16.73
N ARG A 228 -11.07 15.89 -18.04
CA ARG A 228 -11.79 17.00 -18.70
C ARG A 228 -13.20 17.22 -18.19
N ASP A 229 -13.81 16.20 -17.59
CA ASP A 229 -15.14 16.31 -16.98
C ASP A 229 -15.09 16.95 -15.58
N LEU A 230 -13.90 17.03 -14.97
CA LEU A 230 -13.70 17.76 -13.73
C LEU A 230 -13.65 19.27 -14.00
N PRO A 231 -14.24 20.13 -13.14
CA PRO A 231 -14.17 21.56 -13.33
C PRO A 231 -12.74 22.08 -13.13
N ASP A 232 -12.24 22.85 -14.09
CA ASP A 232 -10.98 23.58 -13.96
C ASP A 232 -10.99 24.48 -12.72
N GLY A 233 -9.90 24.45 -11.94
CA GLY A 233 -9.80 25.23 -10.72
C GLY A 233 -8.70 24.78 -9.79
N GLU A 234 -8.54 25.53 -8.70
CA GLU A 234 -7.66 25.19 -7.59
C GLU A 234 -8.50 24.78 -6.38
N TYR A 235 -8.17 23.64 -5.81
CA TYR A 235 -8.85 23.07 -4.65
C TYR A 235 -7.84 22.76 -3.55
N ARG A 236 -8.18 23.11 -2.31
CA ARG A 236 -7.23 23.06 -1.18
C ARG A 236 -7.80 22.25 -0.04
N ALA A 237 -6.96 21.42 0.56
CA ALA A 237 -7.31 20.69 1.75
C ALA A 237 -6.12 20.57 2.70
N ARG A 238 -6.45 20.32 3.97
CA ARG A 238 -5.50 20.17 5.06
C ARG A 238 -6.01 19.17 6.07
N ASP A 239 -5.13 18.31 6.55
CA ASP A 239 -5.36 17.44 7.69
C ASP A 239 -4.05 17.28 8.50
N VAL A 240 -4.08 16.50 9.57
CA VAL A 240 -2.94 16.35 10.49
C VAL A 240 -2.70 14.87 10.85
N LEU A 241 -1.44 14.50 11.04
CA LEU A 241 -1.06 13.29 11.78
C LEU A 241 -0.96 13.57 13.28
N GLU A 242 -1.21 12.54 14.08
CA GLU A 242 -1.24 12.62 15.54
C GLU A 242 0.09 12.18 16.15
N GLY A 243 1.06 13.09 16.19
CA GLY A 243 2.42 12.83 16.68
C GLY A 243 3.24 11.91 15.77
N ASP A 244 4.55 11.90 15.98
CA ASP A 244 5.52 11.09 15.22
C ASP A 244 6.04 9.88 16.03
N GLY A 245 5.51 9.66 17.24
CA GLY A 245 6.00 8.64 18.18
C GLY A 245 7.18 9.10 19.03
N VAL A 246 7.70 10.30 18.78
CA VAL A 246 8.68 11.01 19.64
C VAL A 246 8.02 12.17 20.37
N THR A 247 7.11 12.86 19.68
CA THR A 247 6.29 13.98 20.15
C THR A 247 4.82 13.68 19.87
N ASP A 248 3.94 14.36 20.61
CA ASP A 248 2.47 14.26 20.44
C ASP A 248 1.89 15.43 19.62
N ASP A 249 2.76 16.26 19.02
CA ASP A 249 2.37 17.44 18.26
C ASP A 249 1.62 17.06 16.97
N ASP A 250 0.66 17.89 16.56
CA ASP A 250 -0.04 17.72 15.29
C ASP A 250 0.89 18.08 14.12
N ILE A 251 1.04 17.17 13.16
CA ILE A 251 1.91 17.32 12.00
C ILE A 251 1.04 17.61 10.77
N PRO A 252 1.05 18.84 10.22
CA PRO A 252 0.18 19.20 9.10
C PRO A 252 0.61 18.59 7.77
N ILE A 253 -0.38 18.20 6.98
CA ILE A 253 -0.27 17.87 5.56
C ILE A 253 -1.26 18.74 4.79
N GLU A 254 -0.76 19.46 3.80
CA GLU A 254 -1.51 20.42 2.99
C GLU A 254 -1.34 20.08 1.52
N VAL A 255 -2.41 20.20 0.74
CA VAL A 255 -2.35 20.03 -0.72
C VAL A 255 -3.16 21.10 -1.42
N THR A 256 -2.63 21.60 -2.54
CA THR A 256 -3.38 22.32 -3.56
C THR A 256 -3.46 21.47 -4.82
N ALA A 257 -4.65 21.03 -5.19
CA ALA A 257 -4.93 20.35 -6.45
C ALA A 257 -5.36 21.36 -7.51
N THR A 258 -4.68 21.41 -8.66
CA THR A 258 -5.00 22.27 -9.79
C THR A 258 -5.45 21.42 -10.96
N VAL A 259 -6.74 21.50 -11.32
CA VAL A 259 -7.31 20.84 -12.50
C VAL A 259 -7.27 21.83 -13.67
N SER A 260 -6.71 21.41 -14.81
CA SER A 260 -6.57 22.24 -16.01
C SER A 260 -6.75 21.41 -17.28
N GLY A 261 -7.98 21.33 -17.77
CA GLY A 261 -8.33 20.59 -18.97
C GLY A 261 -8.13 19.08 -18.76
N ASP A 262 -7.09 18.51 -19.35
CA ASP A 262 -6.80 17.08 -19.28
C ASP A 262 -5.65 16.71 -18.34
N THR A 263 -5.19 17.66 -17.51
CA THR A 263 -4.14 17.42 -16.53
C THR A 263 -4.56 17.84 -15.12
N VAL A 264 -3.91 17.24 -14.14
CA VAL A 264 -4.07 17.60 -12.73
C VAL A 264 -2.70 17.69 -12.05
N ALA A 265 -2.48 18.77 -11.31
CA ALA A 265 -1.25 19.01 -10.55
C ALA A 265 -1.56 19.04 -9.05
N PHE A 266 -0.71 18.42 -8.24
CA PHE A 266 -0.80 18.42 -6.78
C PHE A 266 0.46 19.04 -6.19
N ASP A 267 0.29 20.16 -5.49
CA ASP A 267 1.36 20.87 -4.79
C ASP A 267 1.18 20.69 -3.28
N PHE A 268 2.20 20.15 -2.61
CA PHE A 268 2.22 19.89 -1.18
C PHE A 268 2.94 20.98 -0.37
N ASP A 269 3.17 22.17 -0.93
CA ASP A 269 3.64 23.34 -0.17
C ASP A 269 2.73 23.61 1.04
N GLY A 270 3.35 23.91 2.18
CA GLY A 270 2.69 24.03 3.49
C GLY A 270 2.62 22.75 4.31
N THR A 271 2.97 21.59 3.73
CA THR A 271 3.21 20.36 4.51
C THR A 271 4.41 20.52 5.45
N ALA A 272 4.36 19.89 6.61
CA ALA A 272 5.42 19.96 7.62
C ALA A 272 6.80 19.58 7.07
N ASP A 273 7.85 20.18 7.65
CA ASP A 273 9.23 19.68 7.52
C ASP A 273 9.32 18.22 7.98
N GLN A 274 10.35 17.50 7.54
CA GLN A 274 10.62 16.15 8.04
C GLN A 274 10.70 16.13 9.58
N VAL A 275 10.14 15.09 10.19
CA VAL A 275 10.01 14.97 11.64
C VAL A 275 11.01 13.97 12.22
N ALA A 276 11.18 14.02 13.54
CA ALA A 276 12.17 13.22 14.24
C ALA A 276 11.76 11.75 14.39
N GLY A 277 10.46 11.45 14.43
CA GLY A 277 9.92 10.10 14.47
C GLY A 277 9.76 9.48 13.08
N ASN A 278 9.12 8.30 13.02
CA ASN A 278 9.17 7.43 11.85
C ASN A 278 7.99 7.60 10.88
N VAL A 279 7.28 8.72 10.92
CA VAL A 279 6.14 9.01 10.03
C VAL A 279 6.53 9.80 8.78
N ASN A 280 7.82 9.95 8.50
CA ASN A 280 8.25 10.53 7.23
C ASN A 280 7.93 9.55 6.08
N ALA A 281 7.42 10.04 4.97
CA ALA A 281 7.08 9.24 3.80
C ALA A 281 7.98 9.63 2.62
N PRO A 282 8.66 8.68 1.97
CA PRO A 282 9.39 8.95 0.73
C PRO A 282 8.45 9.51 -0.35
N LEU A 283 9.01 10.27 -1.29
CA LEU A 283 8.24 10.86 -2.39
C LEU A 283 7.42 9.82 -3.16
N ALA A 284 7.97 8.62 -3.37
CA ALA A 284 7.29 7.48 -3.97
C ALA A 284 5.92 7.18 -3.31
N VAL A 285 5.87 7.23 -1.97
CA VAL A 285 4.65 6.97 -1.18
C VAL A 285 3.61 8.08 -1.40
N ALA A 286 4.04 9.34 -1.42
CA ALA A 286 3.15 10.47 -1.67
C ALA A 286 2.55 10.40 -3.09
N LYS A 287 3.37 10.08 -4.10
CA LYS A 287 2.92 9.84 -5.48
C LYS A 287 1.92 8.70 -5.57
N SER A 288 2.18 7.57 -4.91
CA SER A 288 1.23 6.44 -4.86
C SER A 288 -0.14 6.85 -4.32
N ALA A 289 -0.18 7.64 -3.25
CA ALA A 289 -1.43 8.12 -2.67
C ALA A 289 -2.21 9.04 -3.62
N VAL A 290 -1.51 9.94 -4.34
CA VAL A 290 -2.12 10.79 -5.37
C VAL A 290 -2.68 9.94 -6.52
N TYR A 291 -1.88 9.03 -7.07
CA TYR A 291 -2.29 8.17 -8.19
C TYR A 291 -3.51 7.31 -7.83
N PHE A 292 -3.52 6.76 -6.61
CA PHE A 292 -4.68 6.05 -6.09
C PHE A 292 -5.94 6.91 -6.08
N VAL A 293 -5.87 8.13 -5.53
CA VAL A 293 -7.05 9.01 -5.45
C VAL A 293 -7.54 9.42 -6.84
N VAL A 294 -6.63 9.80 -7.75
CA VAL A 294 -7.02 10.14 -9.12
C VAL A 294 -7.73 8.96 -9.78
N ARG A 295 -7.20 7.73 -9.62
CA ARG A 295 -7.87 6.53 -10.11
C ARG A 295 -9.26 6.32 -9.50
N CYS A 296 -9.43 6.56 -8.19
CA CYS A 296 -10.73 6.44 -7.54
C CYS A 296 -11.78 7.45 -8.03
N VAL A 297 -11.37 8.65 -8.46
CA VAL A 297 -12.29 9.66 -8.98
C VAL A 297 -12.45 9.63 -10.50
N THR A 298 -11.72 8.73 -11.17
CA THR A 298 -11.86 8.42 -12.60
C THR A 298 -12.53 7.07 -12.81
N ASP A 299 -12.72 6.67 -14.06
CA ASP A 299 -13.32 5.38 -14.42
C ASP A 299 -12.46 4.19 -13.91
N PRO A 300 -13.02 3.30 -13.06
CA PRO A 300 -12.28 2.17 -12.49
C PRO A 300 -11.92 1.09 -13.52
N GLU A 301 -12.55 1.08 -14.70
CA GLU A 301 -12.26 0.14 -15.80
C GLU A 301 -11.07 0.59 -16.67
N ILE A 302 -10.41 1.70 -16.32
CA ILE A 302 -9.19 2.12 -16.99
C ILE A 302 -8.03 1.21 -16.55
N PRO A 303 -7.29 0.60 -17.50
CA PRO A 303 -6.18 -0.29 -17.18
C PRO A 303 -5.05 0.45 -16.46
N PRO A 304 -4.57 -0.04 -15.31
CA PRO A 304 -3.57 0.64 -14.52
C PRO A 304 -2.16 0.47 -15.09
N ASN A 305 -1.72 1.48 -15.82
CA ASN A 305 -0.40 1.53 -16.43
C ASN A 305 0.11 2.97 -16.46
N GLN A 306 1.31 3.16 -17.02
CA GLN A 306 1.98 4.47 -17.08
C GLN A 306 1.10 5.57 -17.67
N GLY A 307 0.25 5.24 -18.65
CA GLY A 307 -0.65 6.18 -19.30
C GLY A 307 -1.63 6.87 -18.34
N CYS A 308 -2.00 6.20 -17.24
CA CYS A 308 -2.86 6.78 -16.20
C CYS A 308 -2.17 7.88 -15.40
N TYR A 309 -0.84 7.83 -15.30
CA TYR A 309 -0.06 8.71 -14.42
C TYR A 309 0.58 9.87 -15.17
N ASP A 310 0.80 9.73 -16.48
CA ASP A 310 1.35 10.77 -17.35
C ASP A 310 0.63 12.14 -17.31
N PRO A 311 -0.70 12.25 -17.12
CA PRO A 311 -1.37 13.56 -16.99
C PRO A 311 -1.33 14.14 -15.56
N ILE A 312 -0.65 13.47 -14.61
CA ILE A 312 -0.60 13.83 -13.20
C ILE A 312 0.78 14.39 -12.87
N SER A 313 0.83 15.52 -12.18
CA SER A 313 2.08 16.06 -11.61
C SER A 313 1.97 16.20 -10.10
N VAL A 314 3.07 15.90 -9.40
CA VAL A 314 3.15 15.92 -7.94
C VAL A 314 4.42 16.68 -7.55
N GLU A 315 4.23 17.81 -6.88
CA GLU A 315 5.30 18.68 -6.38
C GLU A 315 5.32 18.62 -4.85
N VAL A 316 6.48 18.29 -4.29
CA VAL A 316 6.68 18.13 -2.85
C VAL A 316 8.01 18.79 -2.46
N PRO A 317 8.03 19.68 -1.45
CA PRO A 317 9.26 20.30 -0.99
C PRO A 317 10.29 19.27 -0.49
N GLU A 318 11.55 19.39 -0.92
CA GLU A 318 12.67 18.59 -0.39
C GLU A 318 12.87 18.84 1.12
N GLY A 319 13.22 17.80 1.87
CA GLY A 319 13.38 17.86 3.33
C GLY A 319 12.05 17.97 4.10
N SER A 320 10.92 17.80 3.42
CA SER A 320 9.59 17.78 4.06
C SER A 320 9.22 16.38 4.56
N LEU A 321 8.11 16.29 5.29
CA LEU A 321 7.50 15.03 5.73
C LEU A 321 7.27 14.04 4.57
N LEU A 322 6.96 14.54 3.37
CA LEU A 322 6.61 13.74 2.19
C LEU A 322 7.77 13.61 1.18
N ASN A 323 8.93 14.18 1.48
CA ASN A 323 10.16 14.02 0.72
C ASN A 323 11.38 14.21 1.66
N PRO A 324 11.56 13.29 2.63
CA PRO A 324 12.55 13.45 3.69
C PRO A 324 13.97 13.16 3.20
N ASP A 325 14.96 13.81 3.80
CA ASP A 325 16.36 13.48 3.60
C ASP A 325 16.80 12.30 4.48
N ALA A 326 17.68 11.47 3.95
CA ALA A 326 18.39 10.48 4.75
C ALA A 326 19.17 11.16 5.89
N PRO A 327 19.23 10.57 7.10
CA PRO A 327 18.85 9.19 7.43
C PRO A 327 17.47 9.07 8.10
N ALA A 328 16.48 9.90 7.77
CA ALA A 328 15.16 9.85 8.41
C ALA A 328 14.55 8.43 8.45
N ALA A 329 13.88 8.10 9.55
CA ALA A 329 13.05 6.90 9.68
C ALA A 329 11.73 7.10 8.91
N VAL A 330 11.28 6.08 8.17
CA VAL A 330 10.16 6.22 7.21
C VAL A 330 9.08 5.16 7.29
N VAL A 331 9.23 4.13 8.12
CA VAL A 331 8.35 2.96 8.06
C VAL A 331 6.89 3.29 8.41
N GLY A 332 6.67 4.25 9.31
CA GLY A 332 5.36 4.78 9.64
C GLY A 332 4.76 5.66 8.53
N GLY A 333 5.60 6.22 7.66
CA GLY A 333 5.15 7.03 6.52
C GLY A 333 4.44 6.21 5.45
N ASN A 334 4.93 4.98 5.19
CA ASN A 334 4.31 4.06 4.26
C ASN A 334 2.89 3.66 4.69
N VAL A 335 2.63 3.58 6.00
CA VAL A 335 1.36 3.10 6.55
C VAL A 335 0.40 4.21 6.99
N GLU A 336 0.85 5.18 7.79
CA GLU A 336 -0.03 6.18 8.41
C GLU A 336 -0.03 7.51 7.63
N THR A 337 1.13 7.99 7.21
CA THR A 337 1.23 9.24 6.44
C THR A 337 0.60 9.10 5.06
N SER A 338 0.79 7.95 4.40
CA SER A 338 0.16 7.64 3.13
C SER A 338 -1.37 7.71 3.19
N GLN A 339 -2.00 7.17 4.25
CA GLN A 339 -3.43 7.29 4.50
C GLN A 339 -3.87 8.74 4.66
N ARG A 340 -3.06 9.54 5.36
CA ARG A 340 -3.38 10.96 5.57
C ARG A 340 -3.26 11.78 4.28
N VAL A 341 -2.27 11.49 3.44
CA VAL A 341 -2.16 12.07 2.09
C VAL A 341 -3.38 11.71 1.27
N THR A 342 -3.81 10.44 1.26
CA THR A 342 -5.05 10.01 0.59
C THR A 342 -6.26 10.79 1.06
N ASP A 343 -6.46 10.93 2.37
CA ASP A 343 -7.59 11.69 2.94
C ASP A 343 -7.58 13.17 2.51
N VAL A 344 -6.40 13.80 2.49
CA VAL A 344 -6.23 15.21 2.10
C VAL A 344 -6.45 15.40 0.59
N VAL A 345 -5.96 14.49 -0.24
CA VAL A 345 -6.15 14.56 -1.70
C VAL A 345 -7.62 14.32 -2.07
N PHE A 346 -8.31 13.36 -1.44
CA PHE A 346 -9.76 13.22 -1.59
C PHE A 346 -10.51 14.48 -1.16
N ALA A 347 -10.15 15.05 0.00
CA ALA A 347 -10.79 16.26 0.48
C ALA A 347 -10.58 17.47 -0.45
N ALA A 348 -9.41 17.59 -1.09
CA ALA A 348 -9.17 18.62 -2.09
C ALA A 348 -10.08 18.43 -3.31
N LEU A 349 -10.25 17.20 -3.80
CA LEU A 349 -11.09 16.94 -4.97
C LEU A 349 -12.60 16.84 -4.66
N ALA A 350 -13.01 16.96 -3.39
CA ALA A 350 -14.41 16.80 -2.97
C ALA A 350 -15.36 17.81 -3.65
N ASP A 351 -14.92 19.05 -3.85
CA ASP A 351 -15.73 20.07 -4.54
C ASP A 351 -15.75 19.86 -6.07
N ALA A 352 -14.66 19.34 -6.64
CA ALA A 352 -14.54 19.07 -8.07
C ALA A 352 -15.35 17.82 -8.50
N ALA A 353 -15.42 16.82 -7.62
CA ALA A 353 -16.04 15.52 -7.90
C ALA A 353 -16.92 15.04 -6.72
N PRO A 354 -17.95 15.80 -6.30
CA PRO A 354 -18.69 15.55 -5.06
C PRO A 354 -19.40 14.20 -5.01
N GLU A 355 -19.83 13.68 -6.16
CA GLU A 355 -20.49 12.37 -6.24
C GLU A 355 -19.49 11.19 -6.30
N ARG A 356 -18.20 11.47 -6.54
CA ARG A 356 -17.14 10.46 -6.69
C ARG A 356 -16.28 10.33 -5.43
N VAL A 357 -16.21 11.38 -4.61
CA VAL A 357 -15.42 11.39 -3.38
C VAL A 357 -16.22 10.83 -2.19
N PRO A 358 -15.74 9.80 -1.48
CA PRO A 358 -16.38 9.30 -0.27
C PRO A 358 -16.12 10.21 0.94
N ALA A 359 -16.89 10.04 2.01
CA ALA A 359 -16.49 10.52 3.33
C ALA A 359 -15.15 9.88 3.76
N GLN A 360 -14.48 10.43 4.77
CA GLN A 360 -13.23 9.82 5.24
C GLN A 360 -13.50 8.40 5.77
N GLY A 361 -12.66 7.45 5.34
CA GLY A 361 -12.63 6.11 5.93
C GLY A 361 -11.87 6.11 7.25
N GLN A 362 -11.53 4.93 7.76
CA GLN A 362 -10.81 4.80 9.03
C GLN A 362 -9.47 5.56 9.08
N GLY A 363 -8.86 5.94 7.94
CA GLY A 363 -7.71 6.85 7.88
C GLY A 363 -6.45 6.36 8.61
N THR A 364 -6.29 5.04 8.74
CA THR A 364 -5.16 4.37 9.39
C THR A 364 -5.11 2.92 8.91
N MET A 365 -3.91 2.33 8.86
CA MET A 365 -3.78 0.88 8.62
C MET A 365 -3.89 0.06 9.91
N ASN A 366 -3.95 0.72 11.08
CA ASN A 366 -3.95 0.09 12.40
C ASN A 366 -2.84 -0.97 12.53
N ASN A 367 -1.60 -0.58 12.24
CA ASN A 367 -0.50 -1.52 12.20
C ASN A 367 -0.24 -2.15 13.58
N LEU A 368 -0.33 -3.47 13.64
CA LEU A 368 -0.01 -4.28 14.81
C LEU A 368 1.13 -5.23 14.45
N THR A 369 2.23 -5.07 15.17
CA THR A 369 3.36 -5.98 15.11
C THR A 369 3.57 -6.62 16.47
N ILE A 370 3.75 -7.94 16.49
CA ILE A 370 4.11 -8.69 17.70
C ILE A 370 5.23 -9.66 17.34
N GLY A 371 6.32 -9.64 18.08
CA GLY A 371 7.38 -10.61 17.84
C GLY A 371 8.29 -10.81 19.02
N SER A 372 8.91 -11.98 19.10
CA SER A 372 9.90 -12.27 20.13
C SER A 372 11.21 -11.58 19.83
N ARG A 373 11.93 -11.13 20.87
CA ARG A 373 13.33 -10.73 20.73
C ARG A 373 14.27 -11.93 20.56
N ALA A 374 13.81 -13.14 20.91
CA ALA A 374 14.47 -14.38 20.52
C ALA A 374 14.42 -14.51 18.99
N GLY A 375 15.56 -14.86 18.37
CA GLY A 375 15.65 -15.16 16.94
C GLY A 375 15.87 -16.65 16.68
N GLY A 376 15.84 -17.07 15.42
CA GLY A 376 16.04 -18.47 15.05
C GLY A 376 14.77 -19.32 15.23
N SER A 377 14.90 -20.58 15.60
CA SER A 377 13.77 -21.54 15.68
C SER A 377 12.72 -21.20 16.75
N ASP A 378 13.12 -20.43 17.76
CA ASP A 378 12.25 -19.99 18.85
C ASP A 378 11.74 -18.55 18.63
N GLY A 379 12.07 -17.99 17.46
CA GLY A 379 11.72 -16.63 17.06
C GLY A 379 10.41 -16.58 16.28
N PHE A 380 9.60 -15.55 16.52
CA PHE A 380 8.44 -15.26 15.69
C PHE A 380 8.29 -13.76 15.46
N THR A 381 7.66 -13.41 14.35
CA THR A 381 7.29 -12.03 14.04
C THR A 381 5.99 -12.05 13.25
N TYR A 382 4.99 -11.43 13.83
CA TYR A 382 3.66 -11.27 13.28
C TYR A 382 3.46 -9.79 12.93
N TYR A 383 2.92 -9.55 11.74
CA TYR A 383 2.59 -8.24 11.20
C TYR A 383 1.17 -8.29 10.64
N GLU A 384 0.32 -7.34 11.07
CA GLU A 384 -1.04 -7.18 10.59
C GLU A 384 -1.39 -5.70 10.42
N THR A 385 -2.06 -5.37 9.32
CA THR A 385 -2.87 -4.16 9.20
C THR A 385 -4.32 -4.56 9.41
N ILE A 386 -5.05 -3.81 10.24
CA ILE A 386 -6.41 -4.15 10.65
C ILE A 386 -7.39 -3.19 9.97
N GLY A 387 -8.38 -3.74 9.28
CA GLY A 387 -9.44 -2.98 8.62
C GLY A 387 -10.32 -2.19 9.59
N GLY A 388 -11.22 -1.37 9.04
CA GLY A 388 -12.15 -0.57 9.82
C GLY A 388 -13.29 -0.04 8.96
N GLY A 389 -13.83 1.11 9.34
CA GLY A 389 -14.97 1.67 8.62
C GLY A 389 -14.57 2.37 7.32
N PHE A 390 -15.20 2.02 6.21
CA PHE A 390 -15.13 2.81 4.98
C PHE A 390 -16.09 4.01 5.05
N GLY A 391 -15.79 5.11 4.38
CA GLY A 391 -16.64 6.31 4.39
C GLY A 391 -17.97 6.10 3.64
N GLY A 392 -19.04 6.76 4.09
CA GLY A 392 -20.28 6.84 3.32
C GLY A 392 -20.05 7.45 1.94
N ARG A 393 -20.85 7.05 0.94
CA ARG A 393 -20.74 7.49 -0.46
C ARG A 393 -22.08 8.05 -0.92
N ALA A 394 -22.04 8.91 -1.95
CA ALA A 394 -23.24 9.44 -2.60
C ALA A 394 -24.22 8.35 -3.08
N GLY A 395 -23.71 7.15 -3.40
CA GLY A 395 -24.51 6.02 -3.85
C GLY A 395 -24.74 4.90 -2.84
N GLY A 396 -24.23 5.00 -1.61
CA GLY A 396 -24.37 3.89 -0.66
C GLY A 396 -23.56 4.00 0.64
N ASP A 397 -23.94 3.16 1.60
CA ASP A 397 -23.25 3.05 2.88
C ASP A 397 -21.76 2.68 2.72
N GLY A 398 -20.97 3.07 3.71
CA GLY A 398 -19.62 2.57 3.90
C GLY A 398 -19.61 1.07 4.21
N MET A 399 -18.62 0.38 3.64
CA MET A 399 -18.34 -1.02 3.98
C MET A 399 -17.82 -1.14 5.42
N ASP A 400 -18.30 -2.16 6.13
CA ASP A 400 -17.95 -2.44 7.52
C ASP A 400 -16.70 -3.32 7.60
N GLY A 401 -15.71 -2.94 8.43
CA GLY A 401 -14.55 -3.77 8.76
C GLY A 401 -13.65 -4.13 7.59
N VAL A 402 -13.42 -3.21 6.65
CA VAL A 402 -12.60 -3.43 5.45
C VAL A 402 -11.32 -2.59 5.47
N GLN A 403 -10.34 -2.99 4.67
CA GLN A 403 -9.22 -2.12 4.35
C GLN A 403 -9.69 -0.94 3.47
N VAL A 404 -9.04 0.22 3.63
CA VAL A 404 -9.37 1.45 2.91
C VAL A 404 -8.09 2.18 2.51
N GLY A 405 -8.16 2.99 1.46
CA GLY A 405 -7.04 3.85 1.05
C GLY A 405 -5.82 3.04 0.62
N MET A 406 -4.72 3.21 1.33
CA MET A 406 -3.39 2.75 0.90
C MET A 406 -3.07 1.27 1.13
N THR A 407 -4.06 0.45 1.48
CA THR A 407 -3.90 -1.00 1.66
C THR A 407 -5.16 -1.76 1.25
N ASN A 408 -5.00 -3.01 0.82
CA ASN A 408 -6.10 -3.90 0.42
C ASN A 408 -5.77 -5.38 0.73
N THR A 409 -5.03 -5.62 1.83
CA THR A 409 -4.71 -6.98 2.27
C THR A 409 -5.94 -7.72 2.77
N LEU A 410 -5.95 -9.05 2.63
CA LEU A 410 -6.88 -9.91 3.36
C LEU A 410 -6.54 -9.94 4.85
N ASN A 411 -7.52 -10.31 5.68
CA ASN A 411 -7.27 -10.60 7.08
C ASN A 411 -6.49 -11.91 7.23
N THR A 412 -5.68 -12.04 8.27
CA THR A 412 -5.14 -13.35 8.64
C THR A 412 -6.26 -14.20 9.25
N PRO A 413 -6.53 -15.42 8.75
CA PRO A 413 -7.47 -16.33 9.39
C PRO A 413 -7.04 -16.62 10.83
N VAL A 414 -8.00 -16.71 11.75
CA VAL A 414 -7.72 -16.96 13.17
C VAL A 414 -6.96 -18.27 13.35
N GLU A 415 -7.42 -19.33 12.68
CA GLU A 415 -6.80 -20.64 12.76
C GLU A 415 -5.37 -20.64 12.22
N ALA A 416 -5.10 -19.89 11.15
CA ALA A 416 -3.75 -19.77 10.61
C ALA A 416 -2.83 -19.04 11.59
N LEU A 417 -3.31 -17.93 12.17
CA LEU A 417 -2.55 -17.15 13.13
C LEU A 417 -2.18 -17.94 14.39
N GLU A 418 -3.16 -18.61 15.01
CA GLU A 418 -2.93 -19.41 16.22
C GLU A 418 -2.10 -20.68 15.96
N SER A 419 -2.05 -21.15 14.71
CA SER A 419 -1.22 -22.31 14.33
C SER A 419 0.24 -21.92 14.10
N GLU A 420 0.49 -20.73 13.56
CA GLU A 420 1.82 -20.28 13.16
C GLU A 420 2.54 -19.50 14.27
N TYR A 421 1.80 -18.87 15.18
CA TYR A 421 2.35 -17.97 16.19
C TYR A 421 1.88 -18.33 17.61
N PRO A 422 2.68 -18.03 18.65
CA PRO A 422 2.26 -18.15 20.06
C PRO A 422 1.32 -17.00 20.44
N LEU A 423 0.20 -16.90 19.73
CA LEU A 423 -0.80 -15.84 19.84
C LEU A 423 -2.18 -16.49 19.86
N PHE A 424 -3.07 -15.98 20.70
CA PHE A 424 -4.45 -16.46 20.83
C PHE A 424 -5.44 -15.33 20.54
N VAL A 425 -6.44 -15.56 19.69
CA VAL A 425 -7.43 -14.54 19.34
C VAL A 425 -8.61 -14.59 20.31
N GLU A 426 -8.67 -13.63 21.24
CA GLU A 426 -9.80 -13.54 22.18
C GLU A 426 -11.07 -12.96 21.55
N ALA A 427 -10.90 -12.01 20.63
CA ALA A 427 -12.03 -11.37 19.96
C ALA A 427 -11.64 -10.88 18.56
N TYR A 428 -12.55 -11.09 17.61
CA TYR A 428 -12.50 -10.47 16.29
C TYR A 428 -13.93 -10.24 15.79
N GLY A 429 -14.34 -8.97 15.67
CA GLY A 429 -15.71 -8.64 15.26
C GLY A 429 -15.89 -7.16 14.96
N LEU A 430 -17.07 -6.79 14.45
CA LEU A 430 -17.41 -5.41 14.16
C LEU A 430 -17.59 -4.61 15.46
N ARG A 431 -17.17 -3.34 15.42
CA ARG A 431 -17.34 -2.39 16.50
C ARG A 431 -18.66 -1.64 16.30
N GLU A 432 -19.71 -2.12 16.95
CA GLU A 432 -21.05 -1.54 16.90
C GLU A 432 -21.05 -0.03 17.20
N GLY A 433 -21.87 0.73 16.46
CA GLY A 433 -22.03 2.18 16.67
C GLY A 433 -20.80 3.05 16.34
N SER A 434 -19.77 2.50 15.69
CA SER A 434 -18.56 3.26 15.36
C SER A 434 -18.64 4.05 14.05
N GLY A 435 -19.55 3.70 13.14
CA GLY A 435 -19.73 4.41 11.87
C GLY A 435 -20.49 5.72 12.04
N GLY A 436 -20.04 6.77 11.36
CA GLY A 436 -20.68 8.08 11.34
C GLY A 436 -22.04 8.02 10.67
N ARG A 437 -23.00 8.78 11.19
CA ARG A 437 -24.37 8.78 10.68
C ARG A 437 -24.46 9.66 9.43
N GLY A 438 -25.30 9.30 8.48
CA GLY A 438 -25.58 10.08 7.30
C GLY A 438 -26.82 9.54 6.60
N GLU A 439 -27.23 10.16 5.50
CA GLU A 439 -28.16 9.52 4.55
C GLU A 439 -27.63 8.11 4.24
N PHE A 440 -26.34 8.07 3.91
CA PHE A 440 -25.51 6.87 3.87
C PHE A 440 -24.52 6.88 5.04
N ARG A 441 -24.59 5.86 5.89
CA ARG A 441 -23.73 5.78 7.08
C ARG A 441 -22.29 5.43 6.68
N GLY A 442 -21.34 5.81 7.53
CA GLY A 442 -20.02 5.24 7.52
C GLY A 442 -20.03 3.77 7.96
N GLY A 443 -19.01 3.04 7.52
CA GLY A 443 -18.77 1.67 7.92
C GLY A 443 -18.35 1.56 9.38
N LEU A 444 -18.61 0.41 9.99
CA LEU A 444 -18.14 0.09 11.34
C LEU A 444 -16.65 -0.27 11.33
N GLY A 445 -15.96 0.12 12.40
CA GLY A 445 -14.64 -0.39 12.75
C GLY A 445 -14.67 -1.85 13.21
N ILE A 446 -13.52 -2.33 13.68
CA ILE A 446 -13.26 -3.68 14.15
C ILE A 446 -12.77 -3.64 15.61
N VAL A 447 -13.13 -4.66 16.39
CA VAL A 447 -12.46 -5.01 17.64
C VAL A 447 -11.61 -6.25 17.38
N ARG A 448 -10.29 -6.12 17.55
CA ARG A 448 -9.29 -7.18 17.39
C ARG A 448 -8.51 -7.33 18.69
N SER A 449 -8.65 -8.46 19.38
CA SER A 449 -7.96 -8.75 20.64
C SER A 449 -7.10 -10.00 20.51
N VAL A 450 -5.82 -9.89 20.82
CA VAL A 450 -4.83 -10.97 20.71
C VAL A 450 -4.05 -11.07 22.01
N THR A 451 -4.06 -12.26 22.62
CA THR A 451 -3.28 -12.60 23.79
C THR A 451 -1.95 -13.20 23.35
N VAL A 452 -0.85 -12.62 23.83
CA VAL A 452 0.50 -13.06 23.49
C VAL A 452 0.93 -14.16 24.45
N GLU A 453 1.24 -15.36 23.96
CA GLU A 453 1.53 -16.53 24.80
C GLU A 453 3.03 -16.69 25.14
N ALA A 454 3.87 -15.75 24.69
CA ALA A 454 5.30 -15.70 24.96
C ALA A 454 5.74 -14.26 25.27
N ASP A 455 6.89 -14.08 25.92
CA ASP A 455 7.50 -12.76 26.09
C ASP A 455 7.82 -12.17 24.71
N ALA A 456 7.32 -10.97 24.43
CA ALA A 456 7.37 -10.37 23.11
C ALA A 456 7.55 -8.85 23.16
N THR A 457 7.84 -8.26 22.01
CA THR A 457 7.71 -6.83 21.76
C THR A 457 6.45 -6.59 20.95
N VAL A 458 5.60 -5.68 21.40
CA VAL A 458 4.43 -5.18 20.69
C VAL A 458 4.75 -3.79 20.16
N SER A 459 4.54 -3.58 18.86
CA SER A 459 4.60 -2.27 18.22
C SER A 459 3.26 -1.95 17.58
N LEU A 460 2.79 -0.74 17.83
CA LEU A 460 1.59 -0.17 17.24
C LEU A 460 1.95 1.11 16.52
N LEU A 461 1.59 1.20 15.24
CA LEU A 461 1.57 2.44 14.47
C LEU A 461 0.14 2.64 13.99
N THR A 462 -0.54 3.62 14.58
CA THR A 462 -1.96 3.85 14.34
C THR A 462 -2.25 5.35 14.31
N GLU A 463 -3.36 5.72 13.69
CA GLU A 463 -3.88 7.09 13.58
C GLU A 463 -5.36 7.16 13.96
N ARG A 464 -5.95 8.36 13.96
CA ARG A 464 -7.37 8.62 14.27
C ARG A 464 -7.76 8.17 15.68
N ARG A 465 -6.87 8.39 16.66
CA ARG A 465 -7.10 8.10 18.09
C ARG A 465 -7.61 9.34 18.84
N ARG A 466 -7.32 10.55 18.36
CA ARG A 466 -7.78 11.85 18.89
C ARG A 466 -8.67 12.61 17.89
N VAL A 467 -8.42 12.49 16.59
CA VAL A 467 -9.13 13.16 15.49
C VAL A 467 -9.98 12.12 14.76
N ALA A 468 -11.30 12.35 14.74
CA ALA A 468 -12.25 11.46 14.09
C ALA A 468 -12.12 11.50 12.55
N PRO A 469 -12.41 10.38 11.86
CA PRO A 469 -12.73 10.40 10.43
C PRO A 469 -13.96 11.25 10.14
N ARG A 470 -13.82 12.22 9.24
CA ARG A 470 -14.85 13.22 8.99
C ARG A 470 -15.98 12.72 8.08
N GLY A 471 -17.20 13.10 8.44
CA GLY A 471 -18.34 13.04 7.52
C GLY A 471 -18.26 14.12 6.44
N ILE A 472 -19.01 13.96 5.36
CA ILE A 472 -19.13 14.94 4.28
C ILE A 472 -20.60 15.16 3.89
N ALA A 473 -20.86 16.27 3.19
CA ALA A 473 -22.21 16.62 2.71
C ALA A 473 -23.30 16.61 3.81
N GLY A 474 -22.94 16.94 5.06
CA GLY A 474 -23.88 16.93 6.20
C GLY A 474 -23.88 15.66 7.05
N GLY A 475 -23.08 14.65 6.67
CA GLY A 475 -22.86 13.45 7.49
C GLY A 475 -22.07 13.75 8.76
N GLU A 476 -22.33 12.96 9.81
CA GLU A 476 -21.62 12.98 11.09
C GLU A 476 -20.29 12.20 10.99
N ASP A 477 -19.34 12.56 11.86
CA ASP A 477 -18.03 11.90 11.95
C ASP A 477 -18.12 10.47 12.48
N GLY A 478 -17.16 9.63 12.07
CA GLY A 478 -16.97 8.30 12.63
C GLY A 478 -16.36 8.33 14.05
N ALA A 479 -16.45 7.22 14.77
CA ALA A 479 -15.80 7.10 16.07
C ALA A 479 -14.28 6.94 15.91
N THR A 480 -13.51 7.58 16.79
CA THR A 480 -12.04 7.38 16.88
C THR A 480 -11.70 5.94 17.29
N GLY A 481 -10.51 5.50 16.90
CA GLY A 481 -9.96 4.22 17.33
C GLY A 481 -9.41 4.26 18.75
N GLN A 482 -9.02 3.11 19.28
CA GLN A 482 -8.40 2.95 20.59
C GLN A 482 -7.43 1.77 20.61
N ASN A 483 -6.28 1.95 21.26
CA ASN A 483 -5.32 0.89 21.53
C ASN A 483 -5.34 0.56 23.02
N LEU A 484 -5.40 -0.72 23.36
CA LEU A 484 -5.37 -1.20 24.75
C LEU A 484 -4.31 -2.30 24.91
N VAL A 485 -3.58 -2.27 26.01
CA VAL A 485 -2.69 -3.35 26.46
C VAL A 485 -3.11 -3.73 27.88
N ASP A 486 -3.56 -4.97 28.08
CA ASP A 486 -4.21 -5.45 29.32
C ASP A 486 -5.34 -4.54 29.81
N GLY A 487 -6.10 -3.99 28.85
CA GLY A 487 -7.21 -3.06 29.10
C GLY A 487 -6.79 -1.61 29.41
N GLU A 488 -5.49 -1.32 29.55
CA GLU A 488 -4.97 0.04 29.72
C GLU A 488 -4.83 0.72 28.36
N ALA A 489 -5.36 1.94 28.23
CA ALA A 489 -5.21 2.72 27.00
C ALA A 489 -3.75 3.16 26.79
N VAL A 490 -3.25 2.92 25.58
CA VAL A 490 -1.90 3.32 25.16
C VAL A 490 -1.94 4.31 23.99
N PRO A 491 -0.87 5.08 23.75
CA PRO A 491 -0.80 6.03 22.64
C PRO A 491 -1.03 5.40 21.26
N SER A 492 -1.27 6.26 20.26
CA SER A 492 -1.46 5.87 18.86
C SER A 492 -0.22 5.20 18.26
N LYS A 493 0.97 5.63 18.68
CA LYS A 493 2.27 5.07 18.30
C LYS A 493 2.99 4.63 19.56
N THR A 494 3.23 3.32 19.71
CA THR A 494 3.90 2.79 20.90
C THR A 494 4.62 1.49 20.60
N THR A 495 5.79 1.31 21.21
CA THR A 495 6.54 0.04 21.19
C THR A 495 6.89 -0.33 22.62
N ARG A 496 6.52 -1.54 23.05
CA ARG A 496 6.73 -2.01 24.43
C ARG A 496 7.06 -3.49 24.45
N ASP A 497 7.95 -3.88 25.36
CA ASP A 497 8.12 -5.29 25.69
C ASP A 497 7.01 -5.70 26.67
N VAL A 498 6.39 -6.85 26.41
CA VAL A 498 5.25 -7.39 27.17
C VAL A 498 5.56 -8.83 27.60
N PRO A 499 5.14 -9.24 28.80
CA PRO A 499 5.26 -10.63 29.22
C PRO A 499 4.23 -11.54 28.53
N ALA A 500 4.49 -12.84 28.54
CA ALA A 500 3.48 -13.84 28.18
C ALA A 500 2.19 -13.66 29.02
N GLY A 501 1.04 -13.79 28.37
CA GLY A 501 -0.30 -13.60 28.92
C GLY A 501 -0.89 -12.19 28.71
N THR A 502 -0.11 -11.23 28.19
CA THR A 502 -0.63 -9.88 27.91
C THR A 502 -1.57 -9.89 26.70
N THR A 503 -2.71 -9.21 26.83
CA THR A 503 -3.70 -9.01 25.77
C THR A 503 -3.55 -7.65 25.11
N VAL A 504 -3.35 -7.61 23.80
CA VAL A 504 -3.37 -6.38 23.00
C VAL A 504 -4.72 -6.30 22.29
N THR A 505 -5.43 -5.19 22.49
CA THR A 505 -6.70 -4.92 21.79
C THR A 505 -6.58 -3.66 20.93
N VAL A 506 -6.88 -3.80 19.65
CA VAL A 506 -7.06 -2.67 18.73
C VAL A 506 -8.55 -2.54 18.41
N ARG A 507 -9.10 -1.38 18.74
CA ARG A 507 -10.44 -0.94 18.30
C ARG A 507 -10.25 0.03 17.17
N THR A 508 -10.55 -0.36 15.94
CA THR A 508 -10.30 0.49 14.78
C THR A 508 -11.38 1.59 14.66
N PRO A 509 -11.06 2.69 13.97
CA PRO A 509 -12.01 3.76 13.72
C PRO A 509 -13.16 3.29 12.81
N GLY A 510 -14.32 3.94 12.93
CA GLY A 510 -15.37 3.85 11.90
C GLY A 510 -15.12 4.84 10.75
N GLY A 511 -15.94 4.79 9.71
CA GLY A 511 -15.92 5.79 8.63
C GLY A 511 -16.86 6.96 8.93
N GLY A 512 -16.63 8.11 8.31
CA GLY A 512 -17.57 9.23 8.32
C GLY A 512 -18.84 8.94 7.52
N GLY A 513 -19.95 9.61 7.86
CA GLY A 513 -21.20 9.53 7.11
C GLY A 513 -21.23 10.45 5.89
N TYR A 514 -22.15 10.16 4.97
CA TYR A 514 -22.44 10.99 3.79
C TYR A 514 -23.90 11.44 3.83
N GLY A 515 -24.17 12.73 3.59
CA GLY A 515 -25.53 13.27 3.54
C GLY A 515 -26.16 13.47 4.92
N ASP A 516 -27.31 14.15 4.99
CA ASP A 516 -28.00 14.42 6.25
C ASP A 516 -28.53 13.10 6.87
N PRO A 517 -28.16 12.74 8.12
CA PRO A 517 -28.72 11.60 8.83
C PRO A 517 -30.25 11.54 8.84
N ALA A 518 -30.93 12.69 8.78
CA ALA A 518 -32.38 12.80 8.72
C ALA A 518 -32.99 12.23 7.43
N GLU A 519 -32.23 12.23 6.33
CA GLU A 519 -32.64 11.74 5.00
C GLU A 519 -32.45 10.22 4.85
N ARG A 520 -31.76 9.56 5.78
CA ARG A 520 -31.61 8.10 5.78
C ARG A 520 -32.96 7.38 5.75
N ASP A 521 -33.11 6.52 4.76
CA ASP A 521 -34.29 5.69 4.53
C ASP A 521 -34.73 4.91 5.79
N ALA A 522 -36.04 4.84 6.01
CA ALA A 522 -36.60 4.22 7.22
C ALA A 522 -36.38 2.70 7.27
N ASP A 523 -36.37 2.03 6.10
CA ASP A 523 -36.07 0.60 6.03
C ASP A 523 -34.58 0.34 6.25
N ALA A 524 -33.69 1.20 5.74
CA ALA A 524 -32.26 1.16 6.04
C ALA A 524 -31.98 1.29 7.54
N ARG A 525 -32.59 2.28 8.22
CA ARG A 525 -32.47 2.43 9.69
C ARG A 525 -32.96 1.22 10.46
N ARG A 526 -34.00 0.54 9.98
CA ARG A 526 -34.47 -0.69 10.62
C ARG A 526 -33.46 -1.82 10.45
N ARG A 527 -32.93 -2.02 9.23
CA ARG A 527 -31.88 -3.01 8.97
C ARG A 527 -30.64 -2.77 9.82
N ASP A 528 -30.19 -1.52 9.95
CA ASP A 528 -29.02 -1.20 10.78
C ASP A 528 -29.20 -1.67 12.23
N ARG A 529 -30.39 -1.50 12.81
CA ARG A 529 -30.69 -1.97 14.18
C ARG A 529 -30.81 -3.48 14.26
N GLU A 530 -31.46 -4.11 13.28
CA GLU A 530 -31.59 -5.57 13.20
C GLU A 530 -30.22 -6.26 13.07
N ASP A 531 -29.30 -5.63 12.34
CA ASP A 531 -27.93 -6.11 12.12
C ASP A 531 -26.92 -5.67 13.20
N GLY A 532 -27.37 -4.98 14.26
CA GLY A 532 -26.50 -4.52 15.36
C GLY A 532 -25.53 -3.39 14.97
N LYS A 533 -25.78 -2.68 13.88
CA LYS A 533 -24.91 -1.60 13.39
C LYS A 533 -25.15 -0.26 14.07
N ALA A 534 -26.36 -0.04 14.57
CA ALA A 534 -26.78 1.16 15.27
C ALA A 534 -27.76 0.81 16.40
N GLU A 535 -27.87 1.71 17.39
CA GLU A 535 -28.82 1.60 18.51
C GLU A 535 -30.29 1.79 18.11
#